data_AF-A0A8E2JJW1-F1
#
_entry.id   AF-A0A8E2JJW1-F1
#
_cell.length_a   1.000
_cell.length_b   1.000
_cell.length_c   1.000
_cell.angle_alpha   90.00
_cell.angle_beta   90.00
_cell.angle_gamma   90.00
#
_symmetry.space_group_name_H-M   'P 1'
#
loop_
_entity.id
_entity.type
_entity.pdbx_description
1 polymer ?
#
loop_
_entity_poly.entity_id
_entity_poly.type
_entity_poly.pdbx_seq_one_letter_code
_entity_poly.pdbx_strand_id
1 'polypeptide(L)' 'SVSENGPCQLTNAAQTDPILDPYSWDNCFNVLYLCPPIGVGFSYGSLSSPNQNITTAFVTTGA' A
#
# COMPACT_ATOMS: atom_id res chain seq x y z
N SER A 1 -5.08 -1.91 3.02
CA SER A 1 -4.69 -2.98 2.08
C SER A 1 -5.03 -4.38 2.58
N VAL A 2 -4.61 -4.77 3.80
CA VAL A 2 -4.79 -6.14 4.35
C VAL A 2 -6.26 -6.57 4.57
N SER A 3 -7.22 -5.64 4.50
CA SER A 3 -8.66 -5.92 4.68
C SER A 3 -9.53 -5.45 3.51
N GLU A 4 -8.93 -5.07 2.38
CA GLU A 4 -9.66 -4.49 1.25
C GLU A 4 -9.37 -5.26 -0.03
N ASN A 5 -8.49 -4.77 -0.91
CA ASN A 5 -8.30 -5.30 -2.27
C ASN A 5 -6.89 -5.84 -2.51
N GLY A 6 -6.12 -6.05 -1.44
CA GLY A 6 -4.77 -6.60 -1.54
C GLY A 6 -4.80 -8.09 -1.87
N PRO A 7 -3.66 -8.67 -2.30
CA PRO A 7 -3.56 -10.08 -2.70
C PRO A 7 -3.90 -11.05 -1.58
N CYS A 8 -3.86 -10.61 -0.33
CA CYS A 8 -4.12 -11.46 0.80
C CYS A 8 -4.80 -10.72 1.95
N GLN A 9 -5.57 -11.50 2.73
CA GLN A 9 -6.44 -11.04 3.78
C GLN A 9 -6.09 -11.73 5.10
N LEU A 10 -6.17 -10.98 6.20
CA LEU A 10 -6.19 -11.53 7.56
C LEU A 10 -7.62 -11.43 8.09
N THR A 11 -8.30 -12.58 8.21
CA THR A 11 -9.73 -12.61 8.55
C THR A 11 -10.01 -12.45 10.04
N ASN A 12 -8.99 -12.66 10.87
CA ASN A 12 -9.05 -12.50 12.32
C ASN A 12 -7.68 -12.15 12.89
N ALA A 13 -7.65 -11.52 14.06
CA ALA A 13 -6.43 -10.97 14.66
C ALA A 13 -5.40 -12.03 15.11
N ALA A 14 -5.80 -13.28 15.26
CA ALA A 14 -4.92 -14.39 15.67
C ALA A 14 -4.31 -15.14 14.48
N GLN A 15 -4.75 -14.84 13.25
CA GLN A 15 -4.30 -15.49 12.04
C GLN A 15 -2.87 -15.05 11.69
N THR A 16 -1.95 -16.01 11.64
CA THR A 16 -0.55 -15.77 11.25
C THR A 16 -0.32 -15.99 9.76
N ASP A 17 -1.13 -16.84 9.14
CA ASP A 17 -0.99 -17.23 7.74
C ASP A 17 -1.98 -16.45 6.87
N PRO A 18 -1.54 -15.60 5.94
CA PRO A 18 -2.43 -14.81 5.10
C PRO A 18 -3.17 -15.66 4.06
N ILE A 19 -4.47 -15.41 3.85
CA ILE A 19 -5.29 -16.12 2.85
C ILE A 19 -5.32 -15.30 1.55
N LEU A 20 -5.09 -15.93 0.41
CA LEU A 20 -5.12 -15.28 -0.90
C LEU A 20 -6.52 -14.83 -1.30
N ASP A 21 -6.61 -13.62 -1.87
CA ASP A 21 -7.85 -13.06 -2.40
C ASP A 21 -7.90 -13.21 -3.93
N PRO A 22 -8.79 -14.07 -4.47
CA PRO A 22 -8.92 -14.26 -5.91
C PRO A 22 -9.48 -13.03 -6.64
N TYR A 23 -9.97 -12.01 -5.91
CA TYR A 23 -10.49 -10.77 -6.47
C TYR A 23 -9.58 -9.57 -6.22
N SER A 24 -8.32 -9.80 -5.83
CA SER A 24 -7.36 -8.71 -5.67
C SER A 24 -7.15 -7.95 -6.98
N TRP A 25 -7.02 -6.63 -6.86
CA TRP A 25 -6.78 -5.75 -7.99
C TRP A 25 -5.39 -5.95 -8.61
N ASP A 26 -4.47 -6.58 -7.87
CA ASP A 26 -3.15 -6.90 -8.38
C ASP A 26 -3.16 -8.00 -9.46
N ASN A 27 -4.24 -8.78 -9.57
CA ASN A 27 -4.41 -9.78 -10.61
C ASN A 27 -4.51 -9.17 -12.02
N CYS A 28 -4.94 -7.90 -12.12
CA CYS A 28 -5.14 -7.21 -13.40
C CYS A 28 -4.27 -5.97 -13.57
N PHE A 29 -3.74 -5.41 -12.48
CA PHE A 29 -3.03 -4.14 -12.48
C PHE A 29 -1.86 -4.14 -11.50
N ASN A 30 -0.87 -3.26 -11.71
CA ASN A 30 0.16 -3.03 -10.70
C ASN A 30 -0.38 -2.05 -9.65
N VAL A 31 -0.58 -2.50 -8.41
CA VAL A 31 -1.17 -1.70 -7.33
C VAL A 31 -0.09 -1.30 -6.31
N LEU A 32 0.07 0.01 -6.10
CA LEU A 32 0.98 0.57 -5.09
C LEU A 32 0.18 1.19 -3.93
N TYR A 33 0.24 0.57 -2.76
CA TYR A 33 -0.38 1.11 -1.54
C TYR A 33 0.57 2.09 -0.85
N LEU A 34 0.12 3.34 -0.70
CA LEU A 34 0.87 4.38 -0.01
C LEU A 34 0.20 4.70 1.32
N CYS A 35 1.01 4.99 2.33
CA CYS A 35 0.54 5.43 3.65
C CYS A 35 1.02 6.86 3.97
N PRO A 36 0.56 7.88 3.22
CA PRO A 36 0.82 9.28 3.56
C PRO A 36 -0.13 9.76 4.67
N PRO A 37 0.20 10.84 5.40
CA PRO A 37 1.48 11.54 5.50
C PRO A 37 2.47 10.85 6.47
N ILE A 38 3.58 11.52 6.78
CA ILE A 38 4.50 11.05 7.83
C ILE A 38 3.76 10.95 9.17
N GLY A 39 4.05 9.90 9.93
CA GLY A 39 3.38 9.57 11.19
C GLY A 39 2.19 8.61 11.05
N VAL A 40 1.76 8.25 9.84
CA VAL A 40 0.71 7.24 9.62
C VAL A 40 1.33 5.87 9.35
N GLY A 41 0.86 4.85 10.07
CA GLY A 41 1.35 3.48 9.94
C GLY A 41 2.85 3.39 10.23
N PHE A 42 3.62 2.90 9.25
CA PHE A 42 5.08 2.80 9.33
C PHE A 42 5.84 3.96 8.66
N SER A 43 5.13 4.98 8.16
CA SER A 43 5.76 6.16 7.57
C SER A 43 6.33 7.06 8.67
N TYR A 44 7.66 7.22 8.75
CA TYR A 44 8.34 8.12 9.70
C TYR A 44 9.24 9.13 8.96
N GLY A 45 9.45 10.30 9.56
CA GLY A 45 10.30 11.36 8.98
C GLY A 45 10.34 12.60 9.87
N SER A 46 11.36 13.43 9.70
CA SER A 46 11.50 14.70 10.43
C SER A 46 10.74 15.82 9.72
N LEU A 47 9.89 16.56 10.46
CA LEU A 47 9.06 17.65 9.94
C LEU A 47 9.85 18.96 9.72
N SER A 48 11.09 18.91 9.20
CA SER A 48 11.78 20.15 8.82
C SER A 48 11.07 20.87 7.66
N SER A 49 10.16 20.19 6.96
CA SER A 49 9.20 20.77 6.01
C SER A 49 7.96 19.86 5.94
N PRO A 50 6.83 20.20 6.60
CA PRO A 50 5.67 19.32 6.79
C PRO A 50 4.90 18.97 5.52
N ASN A 51 5.24 19.58 4.38
CA ASN A 51 4.57 19.41 3.10
C ASN A 51 5.57 18.89 2.05
N GLN A 52 5.97 17.63 2.15
CA GLN A 52 6.63 16.93 1.04
C GLN A 52 5.54 16.40 0.11
N ASN A 53 5.21 17.16 -0.93
CA ASN A 53 4.31 16.68 -1.97
C ASN A 53 4.96 15.49 -2.68
N ILE A 54 4.22 14.39 -2.84
CA ILE A 54 4.59 13.31 -3.77
C ILE A 54 4.48 13.92 -5.17
N THR A 55 5.57 14.51 -5.64
CA THR A 55 5.47 15.46 -6.76
C THR A 55 5.37 14.76 -8.11
N THR A 56 5.80 13.50 -8.25
CA THR A 56 5.41 12.56 -9.34
C THR A 56 6.29 11.31 -9.24
N ALA A 57 5.70 10.13 -9.23
CA ALA A 57 6.38 8.88 -9.59
C ALA A 57 5.62 8.29 -10.78
N PHE A 58 5.92 8.78 -11.98
CA PHE A 58 5.41 8.21 -13.22
C PHE A 58 6.43 7.20 -13.74
N VAL A 59 6.21 5.91 -13.46
CA VAL A 59 6.97 4.82 -14.08
C VAL A 59 6.30 4.52 -15.42
N THR A 60 6.93 4.93 -16.52
CA THR A 60 6.52 4.48 -17.86
C THR A 60 7.04 3.05 -18.02
N THR A 61 6.15 2.06 -18.16
CA THR A 61 6.52 0.77 -18.74
C THR A 61 6.57 0.99 -20.25
N GLY A 62 7.79 1.11 -20.80
CA GLY A 62 8.01 1.11 -22.24
C GLY A 62 7.55 -0.22 -22.83
N ALA A 63 6.75 -0.15 -23.89
CA ALA A 63 6.41 -1.29 -24.74
C ALA A 63 7.60 -1.68 -25.62
#